data_AF-B6HCT8-F1
#
_entry.id   AF-B6HCT8-F1
#
_cell.length_a   1.000
_cell.length_b   1.000
_cell.length_c   1.000
_cell.angle_alpha   90.00
_cell.angle_beta   90.00
_cell.angle_gamma   90.00
#
_symmetry.space_group_name_H-M   'P 1'
#
loop_
_entity.id
_entity.type
_entity.pdbx_description
1 polymer ?
#
loop_
_entity_poly.entity_id
_entity_poly.type
_entity_poly.pdbx_seq_one_letter_code
_entity_poly.pdbx_strand_id
1 'polypeptide(L)'
;MTTETTTYNVYRVYFKQIDKPDHQGIALVPAQMADQGRGRFYHVTGDLGLGMDYDPRPGYNFRGTKSYKSSAFQFQIPKEKLSEFEGIAAKQRVPHDPRVLTDKNPSPPPRNCSDWVDDVLKEARNKLVG
;
A
#
# COMPACT_ATOMS: atom_id res chain seq x y z
N MET A 1 -18.75 20.44 -9.09
CA MET A 1 -19.30 20.08 -7.76
C MET A 1 -18.28 19.19 -7.07
N THR A 2 -17.77 19.59 -5.92
CA THR A 2 -16.97 18.70 -5.07
C THR A 2 -17.94 17.75 -4.39
N THR A 3 -18.06 16.53 -4.89
CA THR A 3 -18.76 15.47 -4.18
C THR A 3 -18.04 15.24 -2.86
N GLU A 4 -18.73 15.47 -1.75
CA GLU A 4 -18.19 15.19 -0.44
C GLU A 4 -17.81 13.70 -0.36
N THR A 5 -16.59 13.42 0.10
CA THR A 5 -16.17 12.05 0.35
C THR A 5 -16.92 11.50 1.55
N THR A 6 -17.68 10.43 1.36
CA THR A 6 -18.30 9.70 2.49
C THR A 6 -17.60 8.36 2.73
N THR A 7 -16.96 7.81 1.70
CA THR A 7 -16.29 6.51 1.75
C THR A 7 -15.03 6.51 0.88
N TYR A 8 -14.06 5.69 1.27
CA TYR A 8 -12.88 5.40 0.48
C TYR A 8 -12.93 3.96 -0.04
N ASN A 9 -12.71 3.79 -1.34
CA ASN A 9 -12.33 2.53 -1.93
C ASN A 9 -10.87 2.24 -1.59
N VAL A 10 -10.61 1.08 -1.02
CA VAL A 10 -9.26 0.59 -0.71
C VAL A 10 -8.80 -0.33 -1.83
N TYR A 11 -7.69 0.02 -2.46
CA TYR A 11 -7.07 -0.74 -3.55
C TYR A 11 -5.69 -1.22 -3.16
N ARG A 12 -5.34 -2.44 -3.56
CA ARG A 12 -3.96 -2.87 -3.70
C ARG A 12 -3.46 -2.42 -5.07
N VAL A 13 -2.32 -1.74 -5.12
CA VAL A 13 -1.76 -1.18 -6.36
C VAL A 13 -0.41 -1.84 -6.65
N TYR A 14 -0.18 -2.18 -7.91
CA TYR A 14 1.01 -2.87 -8.38
C TYR A 14 1.78 -1.98 -9.36
N PHE A 15 3.09 -1.90 -9.18
CA PHE A 15 4.02 -1.19 -10.05
C PHE A 15 5.12 -2.12 -10.53
N LYS A 16 5.35 -2.17 -11.84
CA LYS A 16 6.47 -2.90 -12.43
C LYS A 16 7.80 -2.33 -11.96
N GLN A 17 8.72 -3.21 -11.59
CA GLN A 17 10.14 -2.89 -11.44
C GLN A 17 10.95 -3.66 -12.50
N ILE A 18 12.06 -3.09 -12.96
CA ILE A 18 12.84 -3.65 -14.08
C ILE A 18 13.54 -4.95 -13.65
N ASP A 19 14.28 -4.91 -12.53
CA ASP A 19 15.12 -6.02 -12.06
C ASP A 19 14.73 -6.53 -10.67
N LYS A 20 13.52 -6.19 -10.22
CA LYS A 20 13.02 -6.53 -8.89
C LYS A 20 11.56 -7.00 -9.00
N PRO A 21 11.04 -7.74 -8.00
CA PRO A 21 9.61 -8.02 -7.91
C PRO A 21 8.80 -6.72 -7.99
N ASP A 22 7.56 -6.82 -8.47
CA ASP A 22 6.67 -5.66 -8.54
C ASP A 22 6.55 -4.99 -7.17
N HIS A 23 6.67 -3.66 -7.17
CA HIS A 23 6.43 -2.85 -5.99
C HIS A 23 4.93 -2.74 -5.73
N GLN A 24 4.55 -2.77 -4.46
CA GLN A 24 3.15 -2.78 -4.05
C GLN A 24 2.87 -1.71 -3.00
N GLY A 25 1.66 -1.19 -3.05
CA GLY A 25 1.14 -0.26 -2.05
C GLY A 25 -0.37 -0.31 -1.97
N ILE A 26 -0.92 0.53 -1.10
CA ILE A 26 -2.36 0.63 -0.86
C ILE A 26 -2.82 2.03 -1.23
N ALA A 27 -3.85 2.13 -2.07
CA ALA A 27 -4.49 3.40 -2.38
C ALA A 27 -5.87 3.50 -1.73
N LEU A 28 -6.15 4.64 -1.09
CA LEU A 28 -7.47 5.03 -0.63
C LEU A 28 -7.99 6.13 -1.56
N VAL A 29 -9.03 5.81 -2.31
CA VAL A 29 -9.62 6.72 -3.30
C VAL A 29 -11.07 7.01 -2.90
N PRO A 30 -11.49 8.29 -2.80
CA PRO A 30 -12.89 8.62 -2.57
C PRO A 30 -13.80 7.90 -3.56
N ALA A 31 -14.79 7.15 -3.08
CA ALA A 31 -15.64 6.34 -3.94
C ALA A 31 -16.49 7.20 -4.90
N GLN A 32 -16.69 8.47 -4.55
CA GLN A 32 -17.46 9.45 -5.32
C GLN A 32 -16.65 10.07 -6.47
N MET A 33 -15.33 9.88 -6.50
CA MET A 33 -14.50 10.38 -7.61
C MET A 33 -14.68 9.50 -8.84
N ALA A 34 -14.95 10.09 -10.00
CA ALA A 34 -15.02 9.33 -11.26
C ALA A 34 -13.65 8.71 -11.64
N ASP A 35 -12.56 9.44 -11.38
CA ASP A 35 -11.21 8.95 -11.57
C ASP A 35 -10.74 8.17 -10.33
N GLN A 36 -10.80 6.85 -10.42
CA GLN A 36 -10.29 5.92 -9.40
C GLN A 36 -8.77 5.67 -9.52
N GLY A 37 -8.04 6.42 -10.33
CA GLY A 37 -6.60 6.28 -10.57
C GLY A 37 -5.69 7.16 -9.71
N ARG A 38 -6.28 7.96 -8.81
CA ARG A 38 -5.54 8.86 -7.91
C ARG A 38 -6.19 8.91 -6.53
N GLY A 39 -5.38 9.04 -5.48
CA GLY A 39 -5.88 9.14 -4.11
C GLY A 39 -4.76 9.21 -3.10
N ARG A 40 -5.08 8.96 -1.83
CA ARG A 40 -4.07 8.72 -0.80
C ARG A 40 -3.36 7.41 -1.11
N PHE A 41 -2.06 7.35 -0.91
CA PHE A 41 -1.27 6.18 -1.25
C PHE A 41 -0.26 5.88 -0.15
N TYR A 42 -0.20 4.63 0.27
CA TYR A 42 0.62 4.15 1.38
C TYR A 42 1.46 2.99 0.89
N HIS A 43 2.75 3.07 1.11
CA HIS A 43 3.69 2.01 0.72
C HIS A 43 4.93 2.07 1.59
N VAL A 44 5.77 1.04 1.44
CA VAL A 44 7.10 1.01 2.01
C VAL A 44 8.13 1.11 0.88
N THR A 45 9.15 1.93 1.04
CA THR A 45 10.20 2.15 0.03
C THR A 45 11.57 1.87 0.60
N GLY A 46 12.58 1.74 -0.24
CA GLY A 46 13.96 1.50 0.20
C GLY A 46 14.45 0.10 -0.12
N ASP A 47 15.57 -0.28 0.48
CA ASP A 47 16.20 -1.57 0.26
C ASP A 47 15.91 -2.52 1.43
N LEU A 48 15.44 -3.72 1.13
CA LEU A 48 15.07 -4.70 2.14
C LEU A 48 16.24 -5.05 3.08
N GLY A 49 17.47 -5.06 2.58
CA GLY A 49 18.66 -5.38 3.37
C GLY A 49 19.14 -4.25 4.27
N LEU A 50 18.87 -3.00 3.88
CA LEU A 50 19.24 -1.80 4.66
C LEU A 50 18.10 -1.26 5.52
N GLY A 51 16.88 -1.76 5.30
CA GLY A 51 15.66 -1.29 5.93
C GLY A 51 14.80 -0.53 4.93
N MET A 52 13.50 -0.81 4.98
CA MET A 52 12.49 -0.06 4.23
C MET A 52 11.84 1.00 5.12
N ASP A 53 11.42 2.11 4.52
CA ASP A 53 10.74 3.22 5.18
C ASP A 53 9.28 3.29 4.77
N TYR A 54 8.40 3.66 5.70
CA TYR A 54 7.01 3.98 5.41
C TYR A 54 6.92 5.37 4.78
N ASP A 55 6.40 5.47 3.54
CA ASP A 55 6.30 6.72 2.77
C ASP A 55 4.83 7.04 2.42
N PRO A 56 4.04 7.61 3.35
CA PRO A 56 2.65 7.97 3.09
C PRO A 56 2.56 9.18 2.17
N ARG A 57 1.70 9.08 1.15
CA ARG A 57 1.43 10.15 0.18
C ARG A 57 -0.04 10.58 0.27
N PRO A 58 -0.34 11.78 0.76
CA PRO A 58 -1.73 12.24 0.91
C PRO A 58 -2.46 12.45 -0.42
N GLY A 59 -1.73 12.53 -1.53
CA GLY A 59 -2.27 12.57 -2.89
C GLY A 59 -1.26 12.06 -3.91
N TYR A 60 -1.64 11.01 -4.66
CA TYR A 60 -0.78 10.35 -5.64
C TYR A 60 -1.59 9.86 -6.84
N ASN A 61 -1.16 10.22 -8.04
CA ASN A 61 -1.73 9.73 -9.30
C ASN A 61 -1.03 8.44 -9.72
N PHE A 62 -1.37 7.33 -9.06
CA PHE A 62 -0.72 6.05 -9.30
C PHE A 62 -0.97 5.51 -10.70
N ARG A 63 -2.15 5.72 -11.29
CA ARG A 63 -2.47 5.24 -12.65
C ARG A 63 -1.72 6.01 -13.74
N GLY A 64 -1.33 7.25 -13.44
CA GLY A 64 -0.55 8.10 -14.36
C GLY A 64 0.93 7.77 -14.43
N THR A 65 1.46 6.85 -13.61
CA THR A 65 2.88 6.52 -13.62
C THR A 65 3.21 5.49 -14.70
N LYS A 66 4.39 5.61 -15.31
CA LYS A 66 4.86 4.66 -16.32
C LYS A 66 5.03 3.23 -15.79
N SER A 67 5.30 3.09 -14.50
CA SER A 67 5.47 1.80 -13.84
C SER A 67 4.14 1.17 -13.40
N TYR A 68 3.01 1.88 -13.46
CA TYR A 68 1.71 1.32 -13.08
C TYR A 68 1.41 0.03 -13.87
N LYS A 69 1.11 -1.04 -13.14
CA LYS A 69 0.72 -2.32 -13.71
C LYS A 69 -0.78 -2.52 -13.63
N SER A 70 -1.34 -2.44 -12.43
CA SER A 70 -2.75 -2.69 -12.15
C SER A 70 -3.12 -2.24 -10.74
N SER A 71 -4.42 -2.24 -10.44
CA SER A 71 -4.95 -2.05 -9.09
C SER A 71 -6.13 -2.98 -8.87
N ALA A 72 -6.20 -3.62 -7.70
CA ALA A 72 -7.25 -4.54 -7.32
C ALA A 72 -8.03 -3.98 -6.12
N PHE A 73 -9.34 -3.79 -6.29
CA PHE A 73 -10.23 -3.38 -5.20
C PHE A 73 -10.21 -4.43 -4.09
N GLN A 74 -10.15 -3.97 -2.84
CA GLN A 74 -10.11 -4.82 -1.66
C GLN A 74 -11.40 -4.70 -0.85
N PHE A 75 -11.76 -3.49 -0.43
CA PHE A 75 -12.96 -3.20 0.36
C PHE A 75 -13.19 -1.68 0.41
N GLN A 76 -14.28 -1.26 1.07
CA GLN A 76 -14.56 0.14 1.35
C GLN A 76 -14.44 0.41 2.85
N ILE A 77 -14.04 1.64 3.19
CA ILE A 77 -14.13 2.16 4.56
C ILE A 77 -14.89 3.50 4.59
N PRO A 78 -15.63 3.80 5.66
CA PRO A 78 -16.17 5.14 5.90
C PRO A 78 -15.06 6.18 6.05
N LYS A 79 -15.32 7.43 5.67
CA LYS A 79 -14.35 8.54 5.79
C LYS A 79 -13.89 8.73 7.24
N GLU A 80 -14.76 8.48 8.20
CA GLU A 80 -14.50 8.62 9.64
C GLU A 80 -13.40 7.66 10.10
N LYS A 81 -13.26 6.50 9.44
CA LYS A 81 -12.24 5.48 9.72
C LYS A 81 -10.91 5.73 9.01
N LEU A 82 -10.76 6.86 8.29
CA LEU A 82 -9.51 7.18 7.58
C LEU A 82 -8.31 7.27 8.52
N SER A 83 -8.46 8.00 9.65
CA SER A 83 -7.38 8.16 10.63
C SER A 83 -6.97 6.82 11.27
N GLU A 84 -7.96 5.96 11.53
CA GLU A 84 -7.71 4.60 12.04
C GLU A 84 -6.94 3.75 11.02
N PHE A 85 -7.30 3.83 9.73
CA PHE A 85 -6.58 3.17 8.65
C PHE A 85 -5.13 3.67 8.58
N GLU A 86 -4.91 4.98 8.57
CA GLU A 86 -3.58 5.60 8.55
C GLU A 86 -2.74 5.17 9.76
N GLY A 87 -3.38 5.04 10.92
CA GLY A 87 -2.77 4.51 12.14
C GLY A 87 -2.38 3.04 12.03
N ILE A 88 -3.17 2.19 11.38
CA ILE A 88 -2.82 0.77 11.13
C ILE A 88 -1.61 0.70 10.19
N ALA A 89 -1.66 1.43 9.07
CA ALA A 89 -0.58 1.44 8.09
C ALA A 89 0.76 1.91 8.71
N ALA A 90 0.74 2.99 9.49
CA ALA A 90 1.94 3.54 10.13
C ALA A 90 2.52 2.65 11.24
N LYS A 91 1.69 1.84 11.92
CA LYS A 91 2.14 0.93 12.99
C LYS A 91 2.72 -0.37 12.47
N GLN A 92 2.38 -0.75 11.23
CA GLN A 92 2.81 -2.02 10.68
C GLN A 92 4.32 -2.05 10.48
N ARG A 93 4.96 -3.13 10.96
CA ARG A 93 6.41 -3.28 10.89
C ARG A 93 6.88 -3.23 9.43
N VAL A 94 7.73 -2.27 9.12
CA VAL A 94 8.39 -2.16 7.82
C VAL A 94 9.34 -3.35 7.61
N PRO A 95 9.39 -3.92 6.39
CA PRO A 95 10.29 -5.03 6.10
C PRO A 95 11.77 -4.63 6.25
N HIS A 96 12.54 -5.50 6.92
CA HIS A 96 13.99 -5.38 7.01
C HIS A 96 14.58 -6.78 7.22
N ASP A 97 15.45 -7.20 6.30
CA ASP A 97 16.16 -8.47 6.37
C ASP A 97 17.58 -8.34 5.80
N PRO A 98 18.60 -8.12 6.65
CA PRO A 98 19.97 -7.90 6.18
C PRO A 98 20.59 -9.13 5.49
N ARG A 99 19.98 -10.32 5.60
CA ARG A 99 20.48 -11.54 4.94
C ARG A 99 20.50 -11.39 3.43
N VAL A 100 19.59 -10.58 2.85
CA VAL A 100 19.51 -10.36 1.40
C VAL A 100 20.74 -9.63 0.83
N LEU A 101 21.59 -9.06 1.68
CA LEU A 101 22.83 -8.41 1.27
C LEU A 101 23.94 -9.41 0.94
N THR A 102 23.89 -10.61 1.52
CA THR A 102 24.98 -11.60 1.44
C THR A 102 24.51 -12.98 0.98
N ASP A 103 23.26 -13.35 1.25
CA ASP A 103 22.64 -14.61 0.84
C ASP A 103 21.77 -14.39 -0.41
N LYS A 104 22.06 -15.15 -1.47
CA LYS A 104 21.29 -15.12 -2.72
C LYS A 104 19.94 -15.82 -2.60
N ASN A 105 19.76 -16.72 -1.63
CA ASN A 105 18.51 -17.45 -1.43
C ASN A 105 18.21 -17.68 0.06
N PRO A 106 17.93 -16.59 0.82
CA PRO A 106 17.66 -16.69 2.24
C PRO A 106 16.41 -17.55 2.51
N SER A 107 16.55 -18.49 3.46
CA SER A 107 15.47 -19.35 3.91
C SER A 107 15.15 -19.09 5.39
N PRO A 108 13.88 -18.86 5.78
CA PRO A 108 12.73 -18.67 4.89
C PRO A 108 12.85 -17.39 4.05
N PRO A 109 12.08 -17.27 2.96
CA PRO A 109 12.07 -16.08 2.10
C PRO A 109 11.87 -14.81 2.92
N PRO A 110 12.60 -13.74 2.61
CA PRO A 110 12.55 -12.51 3.39
C PRO A 110 11.22 -11.79 3.11
N ARG A 111 10.63 -11.21 4.15
CA ARG A 111 9.40 -10.43 4.01
C ARG A 111 9.67 -9.18 3.18
N ASN A 112 8.72 -8.74 2.36
CA ASN A 112 8.88 -7.60 1.46
C ASN A 112 7.65 -6.66 1.48
N CYS A 113 7.59 -5.71 0.54
CA CYS A 113 6.49 -4.76 0.45
C CYS A 113 5.11 -5.42 0.29
N SER A 114 5.04 -6.58 -0.39
CA SER A 114 3.82 -7.37 -0.53
C SER A 114 3.31 -7.83 0.83
N ASP A 115 4.20 -8.37 1.68
CA ASP A 115 3.85 -8.85 3.01
C ASP A 115 3.34 -7.70 3.91
N TRP A 116 3.95 -6.52 3.82
CA TRP A 116 3.48 -5.33 4.52
C TRP A 116 2.07 -4.93 4.06
N VAL A 117 1.82 -4.93 2.74
CA VAL A 117 0.49 -4.65 2.18
C VAL A 117 -0.53 -5.68 2.67
N ASP A 118 -0.19 -6.96 2.66
CA ASP A 118 -1.08 -8.04 3.10
C ASP A 118 -1.44 -7.91 4.58
N ASP A 119 -0.47 -7.57 5.44
CA ASP A 119 -0.71 -7.33 6.87
C ASP A 119 -1.65 -6.13 7.10
N VAL A 120 -1.37 -4.99 6.47
CA VAL A 120 -2.19 -3.78 6.63
C VAL A 120 -3.62 -4.02 6.14
N LEU A 121 -3.79 -4.65 4.97
CA LEU A 121 -5.12 -4.94 4.42
C LEU A 121 -5.90 -5.92 5.30
N LYS A 122 -5.23 -6.93 5.86
CA LYS A 122 -5.85 -7.90 6.76
C LYS A 122 -6.31 -7.22 8.05
N GLU A 123 -5.45 -6.44 8.70
CA GLU A 123 -5.80 -5.74 9.93
C GLU A 123 -6.90 -4.71 9.71
N ALA A 124 -6.77 -3.90 8.65
CA ALA A 124 -7.77 -2.88 8.30
C ALA A 124 -9.12 -3.51 7.97
N ARG A 125 -9.17 -4.61 7.21
CA ARG A 125 -10.44 -5.31 6.94
C ARG A 125 -11.08 -5.79 8.24
N ASN A 126 -10.31 -6.43 9.12
CA ASN A 126 -10.81 -6.98 10.37
C ASN A 126 -11.34 -5.91 11.33
N LYS A 127 -10.67 -4.74 11.41
CA LYS A 127 -11.03 -3.68 12.36
C LYS A 127 -12.04 -2.66 11.82
N LEU A 128 -12.02 -2.40 10.51
CA LEU A 128 -12.75 -1.28 9.92
C LEU A 128 -13.97 -1.71 9.12
N VAL A 129 -14.06 -2.97 8.70
CA VAL A 129 -15.16 -3.52 7.90
C VAL A 129 -15.94 -4.60 8.64
N GLY A 130 -15.26 -5.34 9.53
CA GLY A 130 -15.86 -6.35 10.42
C GLY A 130 -16.86 -5.78 11.40
#